data_AF-A0A954L303-F1
#
_entry.id   AF-A0A954L303-F1
#
_cell.length_a   1.000
_cell.length_b   1.000
_cell.length_c   1.000
_cell.angle_alpha   90.00
_cell.angle_beta   90.00
_cell.angle_gamma   90.00
#
_symmetry.space_group_name_H-M   'P 1'
#
loop_
_entity.id
_entity.type
_entity.pdbx_description
1 polymer ?
#
loop_
_entity_poly.entity_id
_entity_poly.type
_entity_poly.pdbx_seq_one_letter_code
_entity_poly.pdbx_strand_id
1 'polypeptide(L)' 'MSESQDTTSGTSPDSSADYRDFVRQIVEEDLRTNKWKGVVHTRFPPEPNGYLHIGHAKSICLNFGIAQEYGG' A
#
# COMPACT_ATOMS: atom_id res chain seq x y z
N MET A 1 31.36 30.48 -22.93
CA MET A 1 30.70 29.16 -22.91
C MET A 1 30.70 28.71 -21.45
N SER A 2 29.63 29.00 -20.71
CA SER A 2 29.45 28.51 -19.33
C SER A 2 28.55 27.29 -19.42
N GLU A 3 29.14 26.13 -19.17
CA GLU A 3 28.43 24.86 -19.09
C GLU A 3 27.54 24.80 -17.83
N SER A 4 26.32 24.36 -18.07
CA SER A 4 25.26 24.06 -17.11
C SER A 4 25.70 23.00 -16.10
N GLN A 5 25.35 23.18 -14.83
CA GLN A 5 25.24 22.06 -13.89
C GLN A 5 23.83 22.08 -13.29
N ASP A 6 23.02 21.18 -13.83
CA ASP A 6 21.73 20.76 -13.34
C ASP A 6 21.96 19.91 -12.07
N THR A 7 21.69 20.48 -10.89
CA THR A 7 21.74 19.73 -9.63
C THR A 7 20.41 19.02 -9.40
N THR A 8 20.25 17.83 -9.99
CA THR A 8 19.28 16.84 -9.56
C THR A 8 19.79 16.16 -8.29
N SER A 9 19.38 16.64 -7.12
CA SER A 9 19.73 16.02 -5.84
C SER A 9 18.61 15.09 -5.34
N GLY A 10 18.82 13.78 -5.56
CA GLY A 10 18.57 12.76 -4.54
C GLY A 10 17.14 12.23 -4.40
N THR A 11 16.74 11.31 -5.30
CA THR A 11 15.82 10.24 -4.89
C THR A 11 16.67 9.12 -4.30
N SER A 12 16.69 9.02 -2.99
CA SER A 12 17.29 7.88 -2.27
C SER A 12 16.67 6.57 -2.77
N PRO A 13 17.47 5.52 -3.03
CA PRO A 13 16.92 4.19 -3.22
C PRO A 13 16.63 3.64 -1.82
N ASP A 14 15.37 3.65 -1.38
CA ASP A 14 15.01 2.87 -0.20
C ASP A 14 14.96 1.40 -0.62
N SER A 15 16.13 0.78 -0.55
CA SER A 15 16.39 -0.62 -0.82
C SER A 15 15.96 -1.47 0.38
N SER A 16 14.66 -1.55 0.63
CA SER A 16 14.04 -2.76 1.18
C SER A 16 13.41 -3.52 0.01
N ALA A 17 14.23 -4.32 -0.68
CA ALA A 17 13.79 -5.09 -1.84
C ALA A 17 12.55 -5.93 -1.50
N ASP A 18 11.39 -5.45 -1.96
CA ASP A 18 10.28 -6.18 -2.57
C ASP A 18 9.78 -7.46 -1.91
N TYR A 19 9.79 -7.57 -0.57
CA TYR A 19 8.85 -8.48 0.08
C TYR A 19 7.53 -7.78 0.36
N ARG A 20 6.83 -7.40 -0.72
CA ARG A 20 5.41 -7.05 -0.63
C ARG A 20 4.62 -8.35 -0.49
N ASP A 21 3.67 -8.37 0.45
CA ASP A 21 2.75 -9.50 0.52
C ASP A 21 1.92 -9.60 -0.77
N PHE A 22 1.41 -10.80 -1.05
CA PHE A 22 0.67 -11.07 -2.27
C PHE A 22 -0.59 -10.20 -2.43
N VAL A 23 -1.18 -9.66 -1.34
CA VAL A 23 -2.36 -8.80 -1.42
C VAL A 23 -1.97 -7.45 -2.04
N ARG A 24 -0.85 -6.87 -1.63
CA ARG A 24 -0.32 -5.64 -2.23
C ARG A 24 0.04 -5.82 -3.69
N GLN A 25 0.66 -6.93 -4.05
CA GLN A 25 0.97 -7.25 -5.46
C GLN A 25 -0.29 -7.32 -6.33
N ILE A 26 -1.38 -7.91 -5.82
CA ILE A 26 -2.67 -7.95 -6.52
C ILE A 26 -3.27 -6.54 -6.65
N VAL A 27 -3.20 -5.73 -5.58
CA VAL A 27 -3.70 -4.34 -5.62
C VAL A 27 -2.94 -3.51 -6.65
N GLU A 28 -1.62 -3.60 -6.69
CA GLU A 28 -0.77 -2.90 -7.66
C GLU A 28 -1.11 -3.29 -9.10
N GLU A 29 -1.33 -4.58 -9.36
CA GLU A 29 -1.70 -5.07 -10.68
C GLU A 29 -3.12 -4.60 -11.10
N ASP A 30 -4.07 -4.63 -10.17
CA ASP A 30 -5.43 -4.12 -10.42
C ASP A 30 -5.45 -2.59 -10.63
N LEU A 31 -4.56 -1.85 -9.96
CA LEU A 31 -4.34 -0.42 -10.17
C LEU A 31 -3.68 -0.13 -11.53
N ARG A 32 -2.64 -0.91 -11.89
CA ARG A 32 -1.93 -0.79 -13.16
C ARG A 32 -2.83 -1.07 -14.37
N THR A 33 -3.72 -2.05 -14.24
CA THR A 33 -4.72 -2.39 -15.27
C THR A 33 -5.97 -1.50 -15.20
N ASN A 34 -6.04 -0.59 -14.23
CA ASN A 34 -7.17 0.30 -13.98
C ASN A 34 -8.52 -0.43 -13.87
N LYS A 35 -8.51 -1.67 -13.37
CA LYS A 35 -9.67 -2.57 -13.37
C LYS A 35 -10.86 -2.02 -12.55
N TRP A 36 -10.56 -1.35 -11.44
CA TRP A 36 -11.56 -0.80 -10.51
C TRP A 36 -11.59 0.74 -10.50
N LYS A 37 -11.31 1.37 -11.66
CA LYS A 37 -11.19 2.83 -11.78
C LYS A 37 -10.11 3.43 -10.87
N GLY A 38 -9.10 2.64 -10.54
CA GLY A 38 -7.99 3.07 -9.67
C GLY A 38 -8.39 3.22 -8.19
N VAL A 39 -9.56 2.74 -7.77
CA VAL A 39 -10.03 2.88 -6.38
C VAL A 39 -9.77 1.59 -5.60
N VAL A 40 -9.12 1.73 -4.44
CA VAL A 40 -8.94 0.64 -3.48
C VAL A 40 -9.94 0.84 -2.35
N HIS A 41 -10.66 -0.21 -1.95
CA HIS A 41 -11.56 -0.16 -0.80
C HIS A 41 -11.49 -1.48 -0.03
N THR A 42 -10.99 -1.42 1.20
CA THR A 42 -10.84 -2.59 2.08
C THR A 42 -11.87 -2.53 3.21
N ARG A 43 -12.09 -3.66 3.89
CA ARG A 43 -12.98 -3.70 5.06
C ARG A 43 -12.53 -4.74 6.07
N PHE A 44 -12.71 -4.41 7.35
CA PHE A 44 -12.57 -5.34 8.46
C PHE A 44 -13.96 -5.57 9.09
N PRO A 45 -14.65 -6.68 8.78
CA PRO A 45 -16.01 -6.95 9.26
C PRO A 45 -16.03 -8.03 10.37
N PRO A 46 -15.60 -7.72 11.61
CA PRO A 46 -15.76 -8.66 12.71
C PRO A 46 -17.24 -8.81 13.07
N GLU A 47 -17.64 -10.01 13.48
CA GLU A 47 -18.98 -10.21 14.03
C GLU A 47 -19.09 -9.55 15.41
N PRO A 48 -20.23 -8.90 15.74
CA PRO A 48 -20.41 -8.19 17.01
C PRO A 48 -20.73 -9.14 18.19
N ASN A 49 -20.19 -10.36 18.17
CA ASN A 49 -20.49 -11.43 19.13
C ASN A 49 -19.32 -11.78 20.06
N GLY A 50 -18.20 -11.04 20.01
CA GLY A 50 -17.03 -11.31 20.85
C GLY A 50 -16.03 -10.16 20.93
N TYR A 51 -15.05 -10.30 21.83
CA TYR A 51 -13.97 -9.34 21.97
C TYR A 51 -12.85 -9.61 20.96
N LEU A 52 -12.26 -8.52 20.46
CA LEU A 52 -11.10 -8.61 19.59
C LEU A 52 -9.86 -9.06 20.38
N HIS A 53 -9.23 -10.16 19.95
CA HIS A 53 -7.91 -10.57 20.42
C HIS A 53 -6.78 -10.17 19.45
N ILE A 54 -5.53 -10.46 19.82
CA ILE A 54 -4.30 -10.09 19.07
C ILE A 54 -4.29 -10.54 17.60
N GLY A 55 -5.03 -11.59 17.25
CA GLY A 55 -5.14 -12.05 15.86
C GLY A 55 -5.86 -11.04 14.97
N HIS A 56 -6.83 -10.29 15.51
CA HIS A 56 -7.50 -9.23 14.78
C HIS A 56 -6.58 -8.07 14.45
N ALA A 57 -5.53 -7.83 15.24
CA ALA A 57 -4.58 -6.77 14.96
C ALA A 57 -3.96 -6.95 13.56
N LYS A 58 -3.69 -8.18 13.13
CA LYS A 58 -3.17 -8.46 11.78
C LYS A 58 -4.16 -8.05 10.70
N SER A 59 -5.43 -8.40 10.84
CA SER A 59 -6.47 -8.06 9.85
C SER A 59 -6.76 -6.55 9.83
N ILE A 60 -6.77 -5.91 10.99
CA ILE A 60 -6.92 -4.45 11.11
C ILE A 60 -5.77 -3.74 10.41
N CYS A 61 -4.52 -4.02 10.80
CA CYS A 61 -3.35 -3.37 10.20
C CYS A 61 -3.25 -3.63 8.69
N LEU A 62 -3.63 -4.81 8.22
CA LEU A 62 -3.65 -5.12 6.79
C LEU A 62 -4.71 -4.30 6.04
N ASN A 63 -5.97 -4.35 6.48
CA ASN A 63 -7.06 -3.69 5.76
C ASN A 63 -6.88 -2.17 5.76
N PHE A 64 -6.71 -1.56 6.93
CA PHE A 64 -6.57 -0.11 7.04
C PHE A 64 -5.21 0.37 6.51
N GLY A 65 -4.15 -0.43 6.65
CA GLY A 65 -2.85 -0.10 6.09
C GLY A 65 -2.85 -0.07 4.56
N ILE A 66 -3.54 -1.01 3.90
CA ILE A 66 -3.69 -0.98 2.43
C ILE A 66 -4.52 0.24 2.01
N ALA A 67 -5.65 0.53 2.66
CA ALA A 67 -6.43 1.72 2.34
C ALA A 67 -5.59 3.00 2.46
N GLN A 68 -4.83 3.14 3.55
CA GLN A 68 -3.94 4.28 3.76
C GLN A 68 -2.83 4.39 2.71
N GLU A 69 -2.19 3.27 2.34
CA GLU A 69 -1.08 3.24 1.37
C GLU A 69 -1.52 3.64 -0.04
N TYR A 70 -2.75 3.30 -0.44
CA TYR A 70 -3.27 3.53 -1.80
C TYR A 70 -4.33 4.65 -1.88
N GLY A 71 -4.56 5.40 -0.80
CA GLY A 71 -5.51 6.52 -0.78
C GLY A 71 -6.98 6.12 -0.92
N GLY A 72 -7.33 4.94 -0.41
CA GLY A 72 -8.68 4.35 -0.40
C GLY A 72 -9.50 4.64 0.85
#